data_AF-A0A8C6QGW1-F1
#
_entry.id   AF-A0A8C6QGW1-F1
#
_cell.length_a   1.000
_cell.length_b   1.000
_cell.length_c   1.000
_cell.angle_alpha   90.00
_cell.angle_beta   90.00
_cell.angle_gamma   90.00
#
_symmetry.space_group_name_H-M   'P 1'
#
loop_
_entity.id
_entity.type
_entity.pdbx_description
1 polymer ?
#
loop_
_entity_poly.entity_id
_entity_poly.type
_entity_poly.pdbx_seq_one_letter_code
_entity_poly.pdbx_strand_id
1 'polypeptide(L)'
;MEGDGSIDMFSNVLEKQFLQAAKIVENHLDSEIQKLDQIDEDELELLKEKRLAALRTAQQRKQEWLSKGHGEYREVPSERDFFQEVKESEKVVCHFYRDSTFSGNLMEPPFQSQKKFGTNFTKLEKKTIRGKKYDSDSDDD
;
A
#
# COMPACT_ATOMS: atom_id res chain seq x y z
N MET A 1 45.30 -4.03 -43.97
CA MET A 1 43.94 -3.44 -44.07
C MET A 1 42.94 -4.57 -43.87
N GLU A 2 42.65 -4.97 -42.64
CA GLU A 2 41.70 -6.09 -42.35
C GLU A 2 40.78 -5.82 -41.15
N GLY A 3 40.86 -4.64 -40.51
CA GLY A 3 40.10 -4.32 -39.30
C GLY A 3 38.69 -3.74 -39.53
N ASP A 4 38.40 -3.27 -40.75
CA ASP A 4 37.18 -2.50 -41.06
C ASP A 4 35.95 -3.41 -41.28
N GLY A 5 36.14 -4.53 -41.98
CA GLY A 5 35.06 -5.48 -42.29
C GLY A 5 34.48 -6.21 -41.08
N SER A 6 35.25 -6.38 -40.00
CA SER A 6 34.74 -7.03 -38.77
C SER A 6 33.82 -6.09 -37.99
N ILE A 7 34.15 -4.80 -37.89
CA ILE A 7 33.34 -3.81 -37.18
C ILE A 7 32.01 -3.60 -37.90
N ASP A 8 32.04 -3.51 -39.23
CA ASP A 8 30.82 -3.44 -40.06
C ASP A 8 29.97 -4.72 -39.94
N MET A 9 30.58 -5.90 -39.89
CA MET A 9 29.83 -7.15 -39.67
C MET A 9 29.17 -7.19 -38.29
N PHE A 10 29.85 -6.76 -37.23
CA PHE A 10 29.27 -6.67 -35.89
C PHE A 10 28.12 -5.65 -35.81
N SER A 11 28.28 -4.49 -36.44
CA SER A 11 27.22 -3.47 -36.55
C SER A 11 25.97 -4.01 -37.25
N ASN A 12 26.15 -4.67 -38.40
CA ASN A 12 25.07 -5.29 -39.17
C ASN A 12 24.34 -6.40 -38.39
N VAL A 13 25.04 -7.16 -37.54
CA VAL A 13 24.42 -8.18 -36.70
C VAL A 13 23.59 -7.55 -35.59
N LEU A 14 24.10 -6.51 -34.94
CA LEU A 14 23.38 -5.76 -33.89
C LEU A 14 22.11 -5.09 -34.44
N GLU A 15 22.21 -4.45 -35.60
CA GLU A 15 21.06 -3.84 -36.28
C GLU A 15 19.98 -4.89 -36.62
N LYS A 16 20.38 -6.05 -37.14
CA LYS A 16 19.45 -7.16 -37.44
C LYS A 16 18.79 -7.71 -36.19
N GLN A 17 19.53 -7.86 -35.08
CA GLN A 17 18.96 -8.30 -33.81
C GLN A 17 17.97 -7.28 -33.25
N PHE A 18 18.29 -5.98 -33.34
CA PHE A 18 17.40 -4.91 -32.93
C PHE A 18 16.11 -4.87 -33.78
N LEU A 19 16.24 -5.00 -35.10
CA LEU A 19 15.09 -5.09 -36.02
C LEU A 19 14.24 -6.33 -35.75
N GLN A 20 14.85 -7.49 -35.45
CA GLN A 20 14.12 -8.69 -35.07
C GLN A 20 13.36 -8.49 -33.75
N ALA A 21 14.00 -7.90 -32.74
CA ALA A 21 13.35 -7.61 -31.47
C ALA A 21 12.16 -6.65 -31.64
N ALA A 22 12.35 -5.56 -32.41
CA ALA A 22 11.29 -4.61 -32.72
C ALA A 22 10.11 -5.29 -33.43
N LYS A 23 10.39 -6.16 -34.42
CA LYS A 23 9.36 -6.91 -35.16
C LYS A 23 8.59 -7.90 -34.28
N ILE A 24 9.26 -8.54 -33.32
CA ILE A 24 8.60 -9.43 -32.35
C ILE A 24 7.63 -8.63 -31.48
N VAL A 25 8.04 -7.44 -31.03
CA VAL A 25 7.18 -6.54 -30.23
C VAL A 25 6.00 -6.03 -31.05
N GLU A 26 6.23 -5.60 -32.30
CA GLU A 26 5.18 -5.15 -33.21
C GLU A 26 4.14 -6.25 -33.46
N ASN A 27 4.58 -7.46 -33.83
CA ASN A 27 3.69 -8.60 -34.04
C ASN A 27 2.88 -8.96 -32.78
N HIS A 28 3.48 -8.81 -31.59
CA HIS A 28 2.78 -9.03 -30.33
C HIS A 28 1.70 -7.96 -30.11
N LEU A 29 2.01 -6.69 -30.40
CA LEU A 29 1.05 -5.60 -30.35
C LEU A 29 -0.12 -5.82 -31.33
N ASP A 30 0.18 -6.17 -32.58
CA ASP A 30 -0.82 -6.42 -33.62
C ASP A 30 -1.77 -7.57 -33.23
N SER A 31 -1.22 -8.64 -32.65
CA SER A 31 -2.03 -9.76 -32.16
C SER A 31 -2.96 -9.33 -31.03
N GLU A 32 -2.51 -8.46 -30.13
CA GLU A 32 -3.35 -7.98 -29.03
C GLU A 32 -4.42 -7.01 -29.51
N ILE A 33 -4.10 -6.13 -30.47
CA ILE A 33 -5.07 -5.24 -31.14
C ILE A 33 -6.15 -6.08 -31.83
N GLN A 34 -5.76 -7.11 -32.57
CA GLN A 34 -6.70 -7.98 -33.27
C GLN A 34 -7.63 -8.73 -32.30
N LYS A 35 -7.13 -9.14 -31.13
CA LYS A 35 -7.98 -9.72 -30.08
C LYS A 35 -8.98 -8.70 -29.56
N LEU A 36 -8.54 -7.47 -29.27
CA LEU A 36 -9.41 -6.39 -28.78
C LEU A 36 -10.54 -6.07 -29.77
N ASP A 37 -10.25 -6.06 -31.08
CA ASP A 37 -11.24 -5.84 -32.13
C ASP A 37 -12.23 -7.01 -32.28
N GLN A 38 -11.87 -8.21 -31.81
CA GLN A 38 -12.68 -9.43 -31.86
C GLN A 38 -13.33 -9.77 -30.51
N ILE A 39 -13.27 -8.88 -29.51
CA ILE A 39 -13.96 -9.13 -28.23
C ILE A 39 -15.46 -9.21 -28.48
N ASP A 40 -16.04 -10.34 -28.13
CA ASP A 40 -17.48 -10.58 -28.21
C ASP A 40 -18.25 -9.76 -27.15
N GLU A 41 -19.52 -9.48 -27.42
CA GLU A 41 -20.38 -8.70 -26.51
C GLU A 41 -20.49 -9.36 -25.12
N ASP A 42 -20.55 -10.69 -25.07
CA ASP A 42 -20.57 -11.48 -23.84
C ASP A 42 -19.28 -11.33 -23.01
N GLU A 43 -18.11 -11.29 -23.65
CA GLU A 43 -16.83 -11.11 -22.96
C GLU A 43 -16.70 -9.70 -22.39
N LEU A 44 -17.19 -8.70 -23.14
CA LEU A 44 -17.27 -7.32 -22.67
C LEU A 44 -18.22 -7.19 -21.46
N GLU A 45 -19.35 -7.89 -21.47
CA GLU A 45 -20.29 -7.93 -20.34
C GLU A 45 -19.63 -8.57 -19.10
N LEU A 46 -18.98 -9.71 -19.25
CA LEU A 46 -18.23 -10.36 -18.17
C LEU A 46 -17.16 -9.43 -17.57
N LEU A 47 -16.44 -8.68 -18.41
CA LEU A 47 -15.45 -7.72 -17.93
C LEU A 47 -16.09 -6.58 -17.11
N LYS A 48 -17.26 -6.09 -17.54
CA LYS A 48 -18.03 -5.08 -16.79
C LYS A 48 -18.49 -5.65 -15.44
N GLU A 49 -19.03 -6.86 -15.42
CA GLU A 49 -19.45 -7.54 -14.18
C GLU A 49 -18.29 -7.70 -13.21
N LYS A 50 -17.13 -8.15 -13.70
CA LYS A 50 -15.92 -8.30 -12.89
C LYS A 50 -15.45 -6.97 -12.29
N ARG A 51 -15.46 -5.89 -13.09
CA ARG A 51 -15.13 -4.54 -12.60
C ARG A 51 -16.13 -4.06 -11.56
N LEU A 52 -17.42 -4.25 -11.81
CA LEU A 52 -18.48 -3.85 -10.89
C LEU A 52 -18.39 -4.62 -9.57
N ALA A 53 -18.12 -5.93 -9.62
CA ALA A 53 -17.89 -6.75 -8.44
C ALA A 53 -16.67 -6.27 -7.64
N ALA A 54 -15.54 -6.00 -8.31
CA ALA A 54 -14.34 -5.49 -7.66
C ALA A 54 -14.59 -4.13 -6.96
N LEU A 55 -15.32 -3.22 -7.62
CA LEU A 55 -15.71 -1.93 -7.04
C LEU A 55 -16.63 -2.10 -5.82
N ARG A 56 -17.63 -2.98 -5.91
CA ARG A 56 -18.52 -3.30 -4.78
C ARG A 56 -17.74 -3.85 -3.59
N THR A 57 -16.84 -4.81 -3.81
CA THR A 57 -16.00 -5.38 -2.75
C THR A 57 -15.09 -4.33 -2.13
N ALA A 58 -14.46 -3.46 -2.94
CA ALA A 58 -13.62 -2.37 -2.44
C ALA A 58 -14.42 -1.38 -1.59
N GLN A 59 -15.66 -1.05 -2.01
CA GLN A 59 -16.56 -0.20 -1.24
C GLN A 59 -16.98 -0.84 0.10
N GLN A 60 -17.35 -2.12 0.09
CA GLN A 60 -17.69 -2.85 1.31
C GLN A 60 -16.52 -2.89 2.30
N ARG A 61 -15.31 -3.20 1.82
CA ARG A 61 -14.10 -3.19 2.66
C ARG A 61 -13.84 -1.80 3.25
N LYS A 62 -14.04 -0.75 2.47
CA LYS A 62 -13.93 0.63 2.95
C LYS A 62 -14.98 0.94 4.02
N GLN A 63 -16.23 0.49 3.85
CA GLN A 63 -17.28 0.66 4.86
C GLN A 63 -16.98 -0.10 6.15
N GLU A 64 -16.46 -1.33 6.05
CA GLU A 64 -16.04 -2.11 7.20
C GLU A 64 -14.92 -1.40 7.97
N TRP A 65 -13.89 -0.92 7.27
CA TRP A 65 -12.82 -0.13 7.87
C TRP A 65 -13.34 1.13 8.58
N LEU A 66 -14.30 1.82 7.97
CA LEU A 66 -14.96 2.97 8.60
C LEU A 66 -15.74 2.57 9.86
N SER A 67 -16.47 1.45 9.84
CA SER A 67 -17.21 0.97 11.03
C SER A 67 -16.29 0.59 12.19
N LYS A 68 -15.06 0.16 11.89
CA LYS A 68 -14.02 -0.14 12.88
C LYS A 68 -13.23 1.11 13.32
N GLY A 69 -13.52 2.29 12.76
CA GLY A 69 -12.83 3.55 13.09
C GLY A 69 -11.47 3.74 12.42
N HIS A 70 -11.14 2.98 11.37
CA HIS A 70 -9.90 3.19 10.62
C HIS A 70 -9.91 4.55 9.91
N GLY A 71 -8.75 5.20 9.85
CA GLY A 71 -8.58 6.53 9.25
C GLY A 71 -8.95 7.71 10.16
N GLU A 72 -9.40 7.44 11.39
CA GLU A 72 -9.55 8.42 12.46
C GLU A 72 -8.44 8.26 13.49
N TYR A 73 -8.04 9.36 14.11
CA TYR A 73 -7.05 9.35 15.20
C TYR A 73 -7.78 9.28 16.55
N ARG A 74 -7.74 8.13 17.21
CA ARG A 74 -8.50 7.86 18.44
C ARG A 74 -7.58 7.56 19.63
N GLU A 75 -7.99 8.00 20.82
CA GLU A 75 -7.34 7.61 22.08
C GLU A 75 -7.83 6.25 22.56
N VAL A 76 -6.90 5.37 22.92
CA VAL A 76 -7.21 4.07 23.50
C VAL A 76 -6.94 4.13 25.01
N PRO A 77 -7.99 3.96 25.86
CA PRO A 77 -7.88 4.22 27.29
C PRO A 77 -7.17 3.11 28.07
N SER A 78 -7.07 1.89 27.52
CA SER A 78 -6.45 0.74 28.21
C SER A 78 -5.60 -0.12 27.28
N GLU A 79 -4.59 -0.77 27.84
CA GLU A 79 -3.76 -1.75 27.13
C GLU A 79 -4.58 -2.90 26.53
N ARG A 80 -5.63 -3.35 27.24
CA ARG A 80 -6.50 -4.42 26.76
C ARG A 80 -7.22 -4.02 25.47
N ASP A 81 -7.75 -2.81 25.43
CA ASP A 81 -8.49 -2.30 24.27
C ASP A 81 -7.52 -2.05 23.09
N PHE A 82 -6.26 -1.68 23.38
CA PHE A 82 -5.23 -1.58 22.36
C PHE A 82 -4.95 -2.92 21.69
N PHE A 83 -4.80 -3.99 22.47
CA PHE A 83 -4.61 -5.33 21.89
C PHE A 83 -5.84 -5.83 21.12
N GLN A 84 -7.05 -5.41 21.49
CA GLN A 84 -8.26 -5.71 20.73
C GLN A 84 -8.21 -5.03 19.35
N GLU A 85 -7.96 -3.72 19.32
CA GLU A 85 -7.84 -2.92 18.08
C GLU A 85 -6.73 -3.47 17.17
N VAL A 86 -5.57 -3.86 17.72
CA VAL A 86 -4.47 -4.46 16.95
C VAL A 86 -4.83 -5.83 16.35
N LYS A 87 -5.68 -6.62 17.02
CA LYS A 87 -6.14 -7.91 16.49
C LYS A 87 -7.19 -7.76 15.40
N GLU A 88 -8.01 -6.72 15.47
CA GLU A 88 -9.13 -6.50 14.54
C GLU A 88 -8.70 -5.74 13.27
N SER A 89 -7.54 -5.08 13.30
CA SER A 89 -7.00 -4.26 12.22
C SER A 89 -5.73 -4.86 11.61
N GLU A 90 -5.69 -4.99 10.28
CA GLU A 90 -4.52 -5.48 9.53
C GLU A 90 -3.31 -4.52 9.64
N LYS A 91 -3.57 -3.21 9.73
CA LYS A 91 -2.55 -2.16 9.82
C LYS A 91 -2.91 -1.23 10.95
N VAL A 92 -2.01 -1.11 11.93
CA VAL A 92 -2.16 -0.20 13.07
C VAL A 92 -0.94 0.69 13.20
N VAL A 93 -1.19 1.97 13.42
CA VAL A 93 -0.18 2.96 13.81
C VAL A 93 -0.59 3.50 15.16
N CYS A 94 0.22 3.22 16.19
CA CYS A 94 -0.05 3.69 17.55
C CYS A 94 1.01 4.71 17.98
N HIS A 95 0.54 5.88 18.41
CA HIS A 95 1.39 6.90 19.01
C HIS A 95 1.39 6.75 20.54
N PHE A 96 2.54 6.36 21.10
CA PHE A 96 2.74 6.32 22.54
C PHE A 96 3.22 7.67 23.05
N TYR A 97 2.46 8.30 23.94
CA TYR A 97 2.80 9.62 24.49
C TYR A 97 2.88 9.61 26.03
N ARG A 98 3.51 10.63 26.60
CA ARG A 98 3.54 10.92 28.03
C ARG A 98 3.31 12.41 28.22
N ASP A 99 2.43 12.79 29.14
CA ASP A 99 2.04 14.19 29.37
C ASP A 99 3.24 15.10 29.71
N SER A 100 4.29 14.55 30.31
CA SER A 100 5.45 15.31 30.81
C SER A 100 6.57 15.57 29.78
N THR A 101 6.56 14.92 28.62
CA THR A 101 7.66 15.00 27.62
C THR A 101 7.24 15.70 26.32
N PHE A 102 6.16 16.48 26.36
CA PHE A 102 5.55 16.97 25.15
C PHE A 102 6.14 18.31 24.68
N SER A 103 7.00 18.27 23.66
CA SER A 103 7.61 19.45 23.03
C SER A 103 7.01 19.81 21.65
N GLY A 104 5.83 19.27 21.29
CA GLY A 104 5.17 19.45 19.99
C GLY A 104 3.73 19.98 20.09
N ASN A 105 2.87 19.76 19.09
CA ASN A 105 1.42 20.00 19.14
C ASN A 105 0.64 18.66 19.18
N LEU A 106 -0.04 18.34 20.29
CA LEU A 106 -0.59 16.99 20.56
C LEU A 106 -1.73 16.65 19.60
N MET A 107 -2.32 17.71 19.05
CA MET A 107 -3.43 17.71 18.11
C MET A 107 -3.02 17.60 16.63
N GLU A 108 -1.73 17.67 16.32
CA GLU A 108 -1.23 17.51 14.94
C GLU A 108 -0.05 16.53 14.86
N PRO A 109 -0.29 15.24 15.10
CA PRO A 109 0.65 14.23 14.66
C PRO A 109 0.80 14.31 13.13
N PRO A 110 2.00 14.10 12.55
CA PRO A 110 2.25 14.21 11.10
C PRO A 110 1.40 13.27 10.23
N PHE A 111 0.62 12.38 10.84
CA PHE A 111 -0.27 11.41 10.23
C PHE A 111 -1.76 11.84 10.18
N GLN A 112 -2.18 12.85 10.95
CA GLN A 112 -3.59 13.25 11.05
C GLN A 112 -4.13 13.92 9.78
N SER A 113 -3.26 14.53 8.97
CA SER A 113 -3.64 15.18 7.71
C SER A 113 -3.85 14.20 6.54
N GLN A 114 -3.36 12.96 6.65
CA GLN A 114 -3.48 11.95 5.61
C GLN A 114 -4.43 10.83 6.06
N LYS A 115 -5.74 11.00 5.80
CA LYS A 115 -6.72 9.92 5.99
C LYS A 115 -6.36 8.73 5.09
N LYS A 116 -5.71 7.72 5.64
CA LYS A 116 -5.42 6.45 4.97
C LYS A 116 -6.48 5.43 5.36
N PHE A 117 -7.47 5.25 4.49
CA PHE A 117 -8.47 4.19 4.66
C PHE A 117 -7.75 2.82 4.69
N GLY A 118 -8.07 2.01 5.69
CA GLY A 118 -7.44 0.70 5.91
C GLY A 118 -6.37 0.65 6.98
N THR A 119 -5.89 1.80 7.49
CA THR A 119 -5.00 1.85 8.67
C THR A 119 -5.75 2.40 9.87
N ASN A 120 -5.60 1.74 11.01
CA ASN A 120 -6.12 2.20 12.29
C ASN A 120 -5.07 3.11 12.96
N PHE A 121 -5.46 4.32 13.34
CA PHE A 121 -4.57 5.30 13.96
C PHE A 121 -5.01 5.52 15.41
N THR A 122 -4.18 5.07 16.34
CA THR A 122 -4.47 5.16 17.77
C THR A 122 -3.40 5.96 18.50
N LYS A 123 -3.76 6.54 19.64
CA LYS A 123 -2.80 7.03 20.62
C LYS A 123 -3.07 6.39 21.97
N LEU A 124 -1.99 6.16 22.71
CA LEU A 124 -2.07 5.52 24.00
C LEU A 124 -1.03 6.12 24.94
N GLU A 125 -1.45 6.37 26.17
CA GLU A 125 -0.56 6.94 27.17
C GLU A 125 0.40 5.90 27.74
N LYS A 126 1.71 6.20 27.79
CA LYS A 126 2.74 5.24 28.21
C LYS A 126 2.48 4.62 29.60
N LYS A 127 1.83 5.36 30.51
CA LYS A 127 1.49 4.87 31.86
C LYS A 127 0.47 3.73 31.87
N THR A 128 -0.30 3.53 30.80
CA THR A 128 -1.35 2.51 30.76
C THR A 128 -0.89 1.14 30.25
N ILE A 129 0.37 1.01 29.79
CA ILE A 129 0.96 -0.22 29.21
C ILE A 129 1.85 -0.96 30.20
N ARG A 130 2.45 -0.25 31.16
CA ARG A 130 3.28 -0.88 32.19
C ARG A 130 2.43 -1.07 33.42
N GLY A 131 1.95 -2.30 33.61
CA GLY A 131 1.40 -2.70 34.89
C GLY A 131 2.37 -2.34 36.01
N LYS A 132 1.82 -1.87 37.14
CA LYS A 132 2.53 -1.42 38.36
C LYS A 132 3.61 -2.37 38.95
N LYS A 133 3.92 -3.49 38.31
CA LYS A 133 4.93 -4.47 38.72
C LYS A 133 6.36 -4.11 38.29
N TYR A 134 6.56 -3.17 37.36
CA TYR A 134 7.89 -2.80 36.86
C TYR A 134 8.19 -1.29 36.91
N ASP A 135 7.40 -0.50 37.63
CA ASP A 135 7.74 0.90 37.96
C ASP A 135 8.80 0.93 39.08
N SER A 136 9.91 0.23 38.85
CA SER A 136 11.13 0.27 39.65
C SER A 136 12.10 1.27 39.02
N ASP A 137 11.58 2.37 38.46
CA ASP A 137 12.39 3.58 38.27
C ASP A 137 12.58 4.15 39.69
N SER A 138 13.58 3.59 40.40
CA SER A 138 14.24 4.27 41.51
C SER A 138 14.82 5.56 40.97
N ASP A 139 14.05 6.64 41.10
CA ASP A 139 14.60 7.98 41.22
C ASP A 139 15.20 8.09 42.64
N ASP A 140 16.40 7.52 42.85
CA ASP A 140 17.28 7.87 43.97
C ASP A 140 18.45 8.68 43.39
N ASP A 141 18.41 9.99 43.65
CA ASP A 141 19.39 11.09 43.49
C ASP A 141 20.42 11.07 42.33
#